data_AF-A0A5B0G7M8-F1
#
_entry.id   AF-A0A5B0G7M8-F1
#
_cell.length_a   1.000
_cell.length_b   1.000
_cell.length_c   1.000
_cell.angle_alpha   90.00
_cell.angle_beta   90.00
_cell.angle_gamma   90.00
#
_symmetry.space_group_name_H-M   'P 1'
#
loop_
_entity.id
_entity.type
_entity.pdbx_description
1 polymer ?
#
loop_
_entity_poly.entity_id
_entity_poly.type
_entity_poly.pdbx_seq_one_letter_code
_entity_poly.pdbx_strand_id
1 'polypeptide(L)' 'GIRFNGVERTNVVEYDVAEGWVRMEVPTAKDRRGNPMVVKQSGTVEPYFRLAE' A
#
# COMPACT_ATOMS: atom_id res chain seq x y z
N GLY A 1 -4.42 -6.73 -7.36
CA GLY A 1 -4.18 -5.40 -6.78
C GLY A 1 -4.64 -5.39 -5.34
N ILE A 2 -4.54 -4.25 -4.65
CA ILE A 2 -5.00 -4.11 -3.26
C ILE A 2 -5.94 -2.92 -3.18
N ARG A 3 -7.11 -3.14 -2.60
CA ARG A 3 -8.03 -2.08 -2.20
C ARG A 3 -7.86 -1.88 -0.70
N PHE A 4 -7.50 -0.66 -0.32
CA PHE A 4 -7.26 -0.27 1.06
C PHE A 4 -8.27 0.79 1.47
N ASN A 5 -9.08 0.50 2.49
CA ASN A 5 -10.19 1.35 2.92
C ASN A 5 -11.11 1.77 1.76
N GLY A 6 -11.46 0.84 0.86
CA GLY A 6 -12.30 1.11 -0.30
C GLY A 6 -11.61 1.80 -1.49
N VAL A 7 -10.37 2.27 -1.32
CA VAL A 7 -9.60 2.94 -2.37
C VAL A 7 -8.57 1.99 -2.97
N GLU A 8 -8.51 1.92 -4.29
CA GLU A 8 -7.48 1.14 -4.97
C GLU A 8 -6.08 1.76 -4.76
N ARG A 9 -5.12 0.93 -4.34
CA ARG A 9 -3.72 1.30 -4.17
C ARG A 9 -2.83 0.40 -5.02
N THR A 10 -1.94 1.02 -5.78
CA THR A 10 -0.97 0.35 -6.67
C THR A 10 0.46 0.43 -6.16
N ASN A 11 0.72 1.33 -5.23
CA ASN A 11 2.02 1.63 -4.61
C ASN A 11 2.21 0.95 -3.24
N VAL A 12 1.58 -0.22 -3.05
CA VAL A 12 1.70 -1.00 -1.82
C VAL A 12 2.93 -1.89 -1.93
N VAL A 13 3.81 -1.81 -0.94
CA VAL A 13 5.04 -2.61 -0.84
C VAL A 13 4.75 -3.93 -0.12
N GLU A 14 3.94 -3.88 0.94
CA GLU A 14 3.62 -5.04 1.79
C GLU A 14 2.24 -4.85 2.41
N TYR A 15 1.57 -5.94 2.76
CA TYR A 15 0.29 -5.90 3.44
C TYR A 15 0.07 -7.16 4.30
N ASP A 16 -0.76 -7.01 5.32
CA ASP A 16 -1.30 -8.12 6.10
C ASP A 16 -2.81 -7.96 6.21
N VAL A 17 -3.55 -8.99 5.79
CA VAL A 17 -5.02 -9.00 5.80
C VAL A 17 -5.57 -9.35 7.18
N ALA A 18 -4.89 -10.23 7.91
CA ALA A 18 -5.32 -10.68 9.23
C ALA A 18 -5.08 -9.60 10.29
N GLU A 19 -3.91 -8.94 10.23
CA GLU A 19 -3.58 -7.82 11.11
C GLU A 19 -4.15 -6.48 10.61
N GLY A 20 -4.59 -6.42 9.35
CA GLY A 20 -5.29 -5.26 8.78
C GLY A 20 -4.40 -4.03 8.60
N TRP A 21 -3.26 -4.19 7.91
CA TRP A 21 -2.38 -3.06 7.60
C TRP A 21 -1.72 -3.17 6.23
N VAL A 22 -1.32 -2.02 5.69
CA VAL A 22 -0.51 -1.90 4.47
C VAL A 22 0.71 -1.04 4.73
N ARG A 23 1.82 -1.37 4.05
CA ARG A 23 2.98 -0.48 3.86
C ARG A 23 2.94 0.06 2.45
N MET A 24 2.91 1.37 2.31
CA MET A 24 2.83 2.03 1.01
C MET A 24 3.88 3.13 0.87
N GLU A 25 4.37 3.31 -0.34
CA GLU A 25 5.29 4.41 -0.67
C GLU A 25 4.51 5.72 -0.75
N VAL A 26 4.96 6.74 -0.05
CA VAL A 26 4.38 8.08 -0.10
C VAL A 26 5.29 8.95 -0.98
N PRO A 27 4.94 9.22 -2.25
CA PRO A 27 5.83 9.91 -3.18
C PRO A 27 6.11 11.37 -2.79
N THR A 28 5.23 11.97 -2.00
CA THR A 28 5.38 13.35 -1.48
C THR A 28 6.35 13.44 -0.30
N ALA A 29 6.53 12.35 0.45
CA ALA A 29 7.45 12.30 1.59
C ALA A 29 8.74 11.60 1.16
N LYS A 30 9.86 12.31 1.19
CA LYS A 30 11.16 11.78 0.78
C LYS A 30 12.16 11.78 1.93
N ASP A 31 13.03 10.79 1.95
CA ASP A 31 14.17 10.75 2.87
C ASP A 31 15.24 11.80 2.46
N ARG A 32 16.32 11.90 3.26
CA ARG A 32 17.44 12.82 2.99
C ARG A 32 18.19 12.55 1.68
N ARG A 33 17.98 11.38 1.07
CA ARG A 33 18.59 10.92 -0.18
C ARG A 33 17.63 11.04 -1.37
N GLY A 34 16.40 11.52 -1.15
CA GLY A 34 15.38 11.69 -2.19
C GLY A 34 14.52 10.47 -2.46
N ASN A 35 14.65 9.38 -1.68
CA ASN A 35 13.83 8.18 -1.86
C ASN A 35 12.45 8.37 -1.20
N PRO A 36 11.38 7.85 -1.82
CA PRO A 36 10.05 7.84 -1.20
C PRO A 36 10.07 7.14 0.15
N MET A 37 9.39 7.72 1.14
CA MET A 37 9.22 7.07 2.44
C MET A 37 8.12 6.02 2.36
N VAL A 38 8.33 4.89 3.04
CA VAL A 38 7.33 3.84 3.21
C VAL A 38 6.63 4.05 4.55
N VAL A 39 5.30 4.10 4.54
CA VAL A 39 4.50 4.35 5.75
C VAL A 39 3.56 3.17 5.98
N LYS A 40 3.46 2.74 7.23
CA LYS A 40 2.48 1.72 7.67
C LYS A 40 1.15 2.41 7.98
N GLN A 41 0.07 1.95 7.35
CA GLN A 41 -1.28 2.41 7.61
C GLN A 41 -2.17 1.23 7.95
N SER A 42 -2.87 1.30 9.08
CA SER A 42 -3.84 0.28 9.48
C SER A 42 -5.21 0.59 8.90
N GLY A 43 -5.96 -0.44 8.52
CA GLY A 43 -7.27 -0.32 7.89
C GLY A 43 -7.72 -1.61 7.22
N THR A 44 -8.87 -1.56 6.56
CA THR A 44 -9.41 -2.72 5.83
C THR A 44 -8.58 -2.98 4.58
N VAL A 45 -8.04 -4.19 4.47
CA VAL A 45 -7.20 -4.64 3.35
C VAL A 45 -7.95 -5.68 2.53
N GLU A 46 -8.21 -5.38 1.27
CA GLU A 46 -8.94 -6.24 0.33
C GLU A 46 -8.06 -6.55 -0.89
N PRO A 47 -7.28 -7.64 -0.87
CA PRO A 47 -6.53 -8.08 -2.04
C PRO A 47 -7.46 -8.70 -3.07
N TYR A 48 -7.16 -8.50 -4.36
CA TYR A 48 -7.94 -9.06 -5.46
C TYR A 48 -7.04 -9.47 -6.63
N PHE A 49 -7.45 -10.49 -7.38
CA PHE A 49 -6.75 -10.93 -8.58
C PHE A 49 -6.95 -9.92 -9.72
N ARG A 50 -5.88 -9.57 -10.42
CA ARG A 50 -5.97 -8.90 -11.72
C ARG A 50 -5.68 -9.95 -12.77
N LEU A 51 -6.58 -10.09 -13.73
CA LEU A 51 -6.29 -10.87 -14.93
C LEU A 51 -5.19 -10.13 -15.70
N ALA A 52 -4.15 -10.84 -16.10
CA ALA A 52 -3.15 -10.30 -17.02
C ALA A 52 -3.80 -10.23 -18.40
N GLU A 53 -3.91 -9.02 -18.95
CA GLU A 53 -4.27 -8.78 -20.35
C GLU A 53 -3.02 -8.81 -21.23
#